data_AF-A0AAJ7PQE4-F1
#
_entry.id   AF-A0AAJ7PQE4-F1
#
_cell.length_a   1.000
_cell.length_b   1.000
_cell.length_c   1.000
_cell.angle_alpha   90.00
_cell.angle_beta   90.00
_cell.angle_gamma   90.00
#
_symmetry.space_group_name_H-M   'P 1'
#
loop_
_entity.id
_entity.type
_entity.pdbx_description
1 polymer ?
#
loop_
_entity_poly.entity_id
_entity_poly.type
_entity_poly.pdbx_seq_one_letter_code
_entity_poly.pdbx_strand_id
1 'polypeptide(L)'
;MRVLGVCLTLSALLTLSRAAPYNSTTPSRHMGLCEYERQHCSTAIGAFCPQCDAKGNYRPQQCSGSTGYCWCVNVVTGVEIPNTRTPPGTKPVDCGGEYYCPSGWTHFGKRCFMFVDTPKMWTAAEVYCQFEGANLASIHSYEENHFVMSLTRGDTHTFPPAWIGGFDVIRPGFWMWSDGSKFYYDYWCDDHHTERNESCLKMNYGYDMKWAPNACNESHPFVCAKRI
;
A
#
# COMPACT_ATOMS: atom_id res chain seq x y z
N MET A 1 47.98 68.94 -33.15
CA MET A 1 46.63 68.42 -32.79
C MET A 1 46.85 67.51 -31.57
N ARG A 2 46.60 67.86 -30.29
CA ARG A 2 45.35 68.26 -29.60
C ARG A 2 44.19 67.37 -30.09
N VAL A 3 43.47 66.52 -29.33
CA VAL A 3 42.89 66.58 -27.97
C VAL A 3 42.52 65.13 -27.53
N LEU A 4 42.90 64.66 -26.34
CA LEU A 4 42.09 64.20 -25.17
C LEU A 4 40.68 63.60 -25.42
N GLY A 5 40.34 62.50 -24.74
CA GLY A 5 38.98 61.92 -24.70
C GLY A 5 38.86 60.63 -23.86
N VAL A 6 39.09 60.69 -22.55
CA VAL A 6 38.12 60.47 -21.45
C VAL A 6 37.60 59.03 -21.30
N CYS A 7 38.04 58.41 -20.20
CA CYS A 7 37.51 57.21 -19.58
C CYS A 7 36.13 57.52 -18.95
N LEU A 8 35.07 56.83 -19.37
CA LEU A 8 33.75 56.90 -18.74
C LEU A 8 33.44 55.58 -18.06
N THR A 9 33.48 55.61 -16.73
CA THR A 9 32.99 54.56 -15.83
C THR A 9 31.46 54.55 -15.85
N LEU A 10 30.85 53.43 -16.25
CA LEU A 10 29.43 53.19 -16.00
C LEU A 10 29.23 52.83 -14.52
N SER A 11 28.88 53.84 -13.73
CA SER A 11 28.30 53.69 -12.40
C SER A 11 26.84 53.24 -12.55
N ALA A 12 26.57 51.96 -12.26
CA ALA A 12 25.21 51.45 -12.13
C ALA A 12 24.56 52.02 -10.85
N LEU A 13 23.47 52.78 -11.03
CA LEU A 13 22.62 53.29 -9.97
C LEU A 13 21.91 52.12 -9.26
N LEU A 14 22.30 51.84 -8.02
CA LEU A 14 21.53 51.00 -7.10
C LEU A 14 20.28 51.76 -6.66
N THR A 15 19.12 51.38 -7.21
CA THR A 15 17.84 51.78 -6.65
C THR A 15 17.58 50.96 -5.37
N LEU A 16 17.71 51.61 -4.22
CA LEU A 16 17.23 51.08 -2.94
C LEU A 16 15.69 51.04 -2.99
N SER A 17 15.13 49.89 -3.36
CA SER A 17 13.72 49.61 -3.10
C SER A 17 13.54 49.46 -1.58
N ARG A 18 12.76 50.37 -1.00
CA ARG A 18 12.25 50.23 0.38
C ARG A 18 11.49 48.91 0.47
N ALA A 19 12.08 47.93 1.16
CA ALA A 19 11.33 46.76 1.61
C ALA A 19 10.25 47.24 2.60
N ALA A 20 9.00 46.91 2.29
CA ALA A 20 7.87 47.13 3.20
C ALA A 20 8.10 46.37 4.52
N PRO A 21 7.60 46.86 5.66
CA PRO A 21 7.77 46.22 6.95
C PRO A 21 7.22 44.78 6.92
N TYR A 22 8.06 43.84 7.36
CA TYR A 22 7.76 42.43 7.49
C TYR A 22 6.56 42.24 8.44
N ASN A 23 5.39 41.95 7.87
CA ASN A 23 4.20 41.61 8.64
C ASN A 23 4.27 40.12 9.00
N SER A 24 4.46 39.83 10.28
CA SER A 24 4.65 38.49 10.84
C SER A 24 3.32 37.73 10.94
N THR A 25 2.73 37.39 9.80
CA THR A 25 1.56 36.49 9.71
C THR A 25 1.79 35.36 8.69
N THR A 26 3.04 34.94 8.50
CA THR A 26 3.34 33.67 7.84
C THR A 26 3.19 32.52 8.86
N PRO A 27 2.32 31.52 8.62
CA PRO A 27 2.18 30.37 9.51
C PRO A 27 3.52 29.65 9.66
N SER A 28 3.86 29.32 10.91
CA SER A 28 5.05 28.57 11.29
C SER A 28 5.25 27.34 10.39
N ARG A 29 6.43 27.26 9.78
CA ARG A 29 6.80 26.32 8.71
C ARG A 29 6.99 24.86 9.17
N HIS A 30 6.35 24.42 10.26
CA HIS A 30 6.62 23.10 10.90
C HIS A 30 5.40 22.47 11.61
N MET A 31 4.16 22.73 11.17
CA MET A 31 2.98 22.11 11.79
C MET A 31 2.43 20.99 10.90
N GLY A 32 2.33 19.77 11.44
CA GLY A 32 1.75 18.62 10.72
C GLY A 32 0.24 18.77 10.48
N LEU A 33 -0.30 18.03 9.52
CA LEU A 33 -1.69 18.16 9.06
C LEU A 33 -2.71 17.98 10.20
N CYS A 34 -2.53 16.97 11.05
CA CYS A 34 -3.40 16.75 12.20
C CYS A 34 -3.42 17.96 13.13
N GLU A 35 -2.24 18.51 13.45
CA GLU A 35 -2.14 19.63 14.38
C GLU A 35 -2.79 20.89 13.78
N TYR A 36 -2.65 21.10 12.48
CA TYR A 36 -3.38 22.14 11.76
C TYR A 36 -4.89 21.99 11.90
N GLU A 37 -5.43 20.79 11.64
CA GLU A 37 -6.86 20.51 11.78
C GLU A 37 -7.35 20.61 13.23
N ARG A 38 -6.54 20.17 14.20
CA ARG A 38 -6.86 20.24 15.63
C ARG A 38 -6.98 21.68 16.12
N GLN A 39 -6.18 22.60 15.60
CA GLN A 39 -6.26 24.03 15.97
C GLN A 39 -7.45 24.75 15.33
N HIS A 40 -7.94 24.23 14.20
CA HIS A 40 -9.09 24.78 13.47
C HIS A 40 -10.36 23.94 13.64
N CYS A 41 -10.38 23.00 14.59
CA CYS A 41 -11.55 22.18 14.84
C CYS A 41 -12.66 23.00 15.51
N SER A 42 -13.91 22.61 15.26
CA SER A 42 -15.07 23.30 15.83
C SER A 42 -15.14 23.14 17.35
N THR A 43 -15.40 24.24 18.05
CA THR A 43 -15.67 24.23 19.50
C THR A 43 -17.14 23.93 19.83
N ALA A 44 -17.97 23.62 18.83
CA ALA A 44 -19.36 23.28 19.05
C ALA A 44 -19.48 22.02 19.92
N ILE A 45 -20.48 22.01 20.81
CA ILE A 45 -20.75 20.86 21.67
C ILE A 45 -21.00 19.62 20.81
N GLY A 46 -20.20 18.58 21.03
CA GLY A 46 -20.31 17.31 20.31
C GLY A 46 -19.44 17.19 19.06
N ALA A 47 -18.79 18.26 18.60
CA ALA A 47 -17.88 18.21 17.47
C ALA A 47 -16.63 17.35 17.77
N PHE A 48 -16.17 16.61 16.77
CA PHE A 48 -14.95 15.83 16.86
C PHE A 48 -13.73 16.70 16.52
N CYS A 49 -12.71 16.65 17.37
CA CYS A 49 -11.38 17.19 17.10
C CYS A 49 -10.37 16.03 17.00
N PRO A 50 -9.49 16.01 16.00
CA PRO A 50 -8.54 14.92 15.82
C PRO A 50 -7.53 14.87 16.97
N GLN A 51 -7.14 13.66 17.36
CA GLN A 51 -6.05 13.40 18.29
C GLN A 51 -4.72 13.29 17.55
N CYS A 52 -3.78 14.16 17.90
CA CYS A 52 -2.46 14.19 17.29
C CYS A 52 -1.37 13.62 18.21
N ASP A 53 -0.27 13.18 17.59
CA ASP A 53 0.98 12.84 18.28
C ASP A 53 1.85 14.10 18.52
N ALA A 54 3.00 13.91 19.18
CA ALA A 54 3.92 15.01 19.48
C ALA A 54 4.60 15.64 18.24
N LYS A 55 4.54 14.97 17.08
CA LYS A 55 5.09 15.45 15.81
C LYS A 55 4.04 16.17 14.95
N GLY A 56 2.77 16.18 15.38
CA GLY A 56 1.66 16.77 14.65
C GLY A 56 1.04 15.85 13.59
N ASN A 57 1.33 14.55 13.63
CA ASN A 57 0.64 13.53 12.84
C ASN A 57 -0.61 13.04 13.57
N TYR A 58 -1.51 12.36 12.87
CA TYR A 58 -2.67 11.73 13.52
C TYR A 58 -2.21 10.55 14.37
N ARG A 59 -2.78 10.40 15.57
CA ARG A 59 -2.66 9.14 16.31
C ARG A 59 -3.35 8.04 15.51
N PRO A 60 -2.76 6.83 15.41
CA PRO A 60 -3.35 5.75 14.63
C PRO A 60 -4.79 5.41 15.02
N GLN A 61 -5.11 5.51 16.32
CA GLN A 61 -6.47 5.39 16.83
C GLN A 61 -7.03 6.78 17.15
N GLN A 62 -8.18 7.07 16.57
CA GLN A 62 -9.00 8.23 16.91
C GLN A 62 -10.21 7.78 17.73
N CYS A 63 -10.62 8.59 18.71
CA CYS A 63 -11.81 8.31 19.52
C CYS A 63 -12.65 9.57 19.71
N SER A 64 -13.91 9.54 19.31
CA SER A 64 -14.82 10.66 19.56
C SER A 64 -15.23 10.68 21.03
N GLY A 65 -14.85 11.74 21.75
CA GLY A 65 -15.25 11.93 23.14
C GLY A 65 -16.76 12.16 23.32
N SER A 66 -17.46 12.65 22.29
CA SER A 66 -18.90 12.93 22.36
C SER A 66 -19.77 11.72 22.07
N THR A 67 -19.34 10.85 21.15
CA THR A 67 -20.11 9.68 20.75
C THR A 67 -19.59 8.38 21.35
N GLY A 68 -18.34 8.35 21.84
CA GLY A 68 -17.66 7.17 22.38
C GLY A 68 -17.17 6.17 21.32
N TYR A 69 -17.31 6.50 20.03
CA TYR A 69 -16.80 5.67 18.94
C TYR A 69 -15.29 5.82 18.78
N CYS A 70 -14.59 4.74 18.43
CA CYS A 70 -13.17 4.76 18.07
C CYS A 70 -12.94 4.13 16.70
N TRP A 71 -11.97 4.62 15.93
CA TRP A 71 -11.61 4.10 14.61
C TRP A 71 -10.11 4.28 14.34
N CYS A 72 -9.56 3.52 13.40
CA CYS A 72 -8.19 3.72 12.95
C CYS A 72 -8.14 4.73 11.80
N VAL A 73 -7.05 5.49 11.70
CA VAL A 73 -6.81 6.46 10.63
C VAL A 73 -5.41 6.31 10.06
N ASN A 74 -5.25 6.71 8.80
CA ASN A 74 -3.92 6.93 8.24
C ASN A 74 -3.19 8.04 9.02
N VAL A 75 -1.99 7.75 9.52
CA VAL A 75 -1.23 8.67 10.38
C VAL A 75 -0.82 9.98 9.70
N VAL A 76 -0.73 9.99 8.37
CA VAL A 76 -0.36 11.17 7.57
C VAL A 76 -1.58 11.94 7.11
N THR A 77 -2.60 11.24 6.59
CA THR A 77 -3.75 11.88 5.92
C THR A 77 -4.99 12.02 6.80
N GLY A 78 -5.07 11.34 7.95
CA GLY A 78 -6.24 11.37 8.84
C GLY A 78 -7.46 10.62 8.34
N VAL A 79 -7.39 10.02 7.14
CA VAL A 79 -8.48 9.26 6.53
C VAL A 79 -8.76 8.00 7.35
N GLU A 80 -10.03 7.79 7.71
CA GLU A 80 -10.51 6.59 8.40
C GLU A 80 -10.27 5.33 7.58
N ILE A 81 -9.79 4.29 8.26
CA ILE A 81 -9.56 2.97 7.68
C ILE A 81 -10.89 2.19 7.71
N PRO A 82 -11.35 1.64 6.57
CA PRO A 82 -12.60 0.90 6.50
C PRO A 82 -12.68 -0.22 7.54
N ASN A 83 -13.88 -0.44 8.09
CA ASN A 83 -14.18 -1.50 9.06
C ASN A 83 -13.41 -1.47 10.39
N THR A 84 -12.82 -0.33 10.76
CA THR A 84 -12.12 -0.17 12.06
C THR A 84 -12.95 0.56 13.12
N ARG A 85 -14.11 1.10 12.74
CA ARG A 85 -15.00 1.85 13.63
C ARG A 85 -15.70 0.91 14.61
N THR A 86 -15.52 1.21 15.89
CA THR A 86 -16.04 0.44 17.03
C THR A 86 -17.00 1.30 17.84
N PRO A 87 -18.16 0.74 18.27
CA PRO A 87 -19.12 1.46 19.07
C PRO A 87 -18.66 1.61 20.54
N PRO A 88 -19.29 2.51 21.30
CA PRO A 88 -18.99 2.71 22.72
C PRO A 88 -19.14 1.42 23.52
N GLY A 89 -18.24 1.19 24.48
CA GLY A 89 -18.27 0.02 25.37
C GLY A 89 -17.68 -1.26 24.76
N THR A 90 -17.23 -1.23 23.51
CA THR A 90 -16.45 -2.32 22.92
C THR A 90 -14.96 -2.03 23.01
N LYS A 91 -14.12 -3.07 23.03
CA LYS A 91 -12.66 -2.89 22.96
C LYS A 91 -12.33 -2.33 21.56
N PRO A 92 -11.71 -1.13 21.47
CA PRO A 92 -11.32 -0.58 20.17
C PRO A 92 -10.37 -1.50 19.43
N VAL A 93 -10.40 -1.43 18.10
CA VAL A 93 -9.39 -2.08 17.24
C VAL A 93 -8.00 -1.55 17.63
N ASP A 94 -7.03 -2.45 17.76
CA ASP A 94 -5.65 -2.05 18.03
C ASP A 94 -5.05 -1.39 16.78
N CYS A 95 -4.96 -0.07 16.78
CA CYS A 95 -4.38 0.68 15.67
C CYS A 95 -2.84 0.81 15.79
N GLY A 96 -2.22 0.24 16.82
CA GLY A 96 -0.81 0.41 17.19
C GLY A 96 0.12 -0.77 16.85
N GLY A 97 -0.42 -1.86 16.31
CA GLY A 97 0.34 -3.00 15.80
C GLY A 97 -0.37 -3.60 14.59
N GLU A 98 0.39 -4.14 13.65
CA GLU A 98 -0.11 -5.24 12.81
C GLU A 98 -1.38 -5.00 11.93
N TYR A 99 -1.71 -3.77 11.52
CA TYR A 99 -2.79 -3.54 10.52
C TYR A 99 -2.37 -2.67 9.33
N TYR A 100 -1.11 -2.24 9.30
CA TYR A 100 -0.56 -1.47 8.21
C TYR A 100 0.40 -2.32 7.40
N CYS A 101 0.15 -2.39 6.11
CA CYS A 101 1.09 -2.98 5.19
C CYS A 101 2.32 -2.08 5.04
N PRO A 102 3.54 -2.65 4.98
CA PRO A 102 4.74 -1.87 4.69
C PRO A 102 4.59 -1.09 3.39
N SER A 103 5.41 -0.05 3.20
CA SER A 103 5.42 0.69 1.94
C SER A 103 5.58 -0.25 0.74
N GLY A 104 4.76 -0.09 -0.30
CA GLY A 104 4.73 -0.98 -1.47
C GLY A 104 3.80 -2.19 -1.35
N TRP A 105 3.11 -2.35 -0.21
CA TRP A 105 2.17 -3.44 0.02
C TRP A 105 0.73 -2.91 0.17
N THR A 106 -0.23 -3.64 -0.36
CA THR A 106 -1.66 -3.32 -0.29
C THR A 106 -2.38 -4.25 0.67
N HIS A 107 -3.21 -3.68 1.52
CA HIS A 107 -3.96 -4.39 2.56
C HIS A 107 -5.23 -5.07 2.03
N PHE A 108 -5.46 -6.32 2.42
CA PHE A 108 -6.76 -6.98 2.31
C PHE A 108 -6.97 -7.96 3.47
N GLY A 109 -8.07 -7.80 4.21
CA GLY A 109 -8.38 -8.65 5.37
C GLY A 109 -7.36 -8.51 6.49
N LYS A 110 -6.62 -9.57 6.80
CA LYS A 110 -5.51 -9.59 7.79
C LYS A 110 -4.17 -9.90 7.12
N ARG A 111 -4.02 -9.45 5.87
CA ARG A 111 -2.89 -9.79 5.01
C ARG A 111 -2.47 -8.59 4.19
N CYS A 112 -1.20 -8.59 3.83
CA CYS A 112 -0.58 -7.64 2.93
C CYS A 112 -0.16 -8.34 1.66
N PHE A 113 -0.41 -7.70 0.52
CA PHE A 113 -0.10 -8.24 -0.80
C PHE A 113 0.74 -7.24 -1.60
N MET A 114 1.66 -7.74 -2.40
CA MET A 114 2.49 -6.93 -3.29
C MET A 114 2.57 -7.62 -4.64
N PHE A 115 2.23 -6.89 -5.70
CA PHE A 115 2.46 -7.36 -7.07
C PHE A 115 3.86 -6.95 -7.51
N VAL A 116 4.58 -7.88 -8.13
CA VAL A 116 5.90 -7.65 -8.70
C VAL A 116 5.80 -7.94 -10.20
N ASP A 117 5.95 -6.88 -10.99
CA ASP A 117 5.79 -6.91 -12.44
C ASP A 117 6.96 -7.57 -13.17
N THR A 118 8.13 -7.67 -12.52
CA THR A 118 9.36 -8.19 -13.09
C THR A 118 9.32 -9.72 -13.13
N PRO A 119 9.24 -10.37 -14.31
CA PRO A 119 9.01 -11.80 -14.39
C PRO A 119 10.14 -12.64 -13.81
N LYS A 120 9.78 -13.75 -13.14
CA LYS A 120 10.72 -14.72 -12.56
C LYS A 120 10.19 -16.15 -12.69
N MET A 121 11.10 -17.12 -12.65
CA MET A 121 10.74 -18.53 -12.39
C MET A 121 10.04 -18.65 -11.04
N TRP A 122 9.15 -19.64 -10.88
CA TRP A 122 8.34 -19.77 -9.68
C TRP A 122 9.20 -19.83 -8.40
N THR A 123 10.28 -20.61 -8.41
CA THR A 123 11.21 -20.72 -7.27
C THR A 123 11.94 -19.42 -6.98
N ALA A 124 12.33 -18.66 -8.02
CA ALA A 124 12.98 -17.36 -7.85
C ALA A 124 12.00 -16.29 -7.36
N ALA A 125 10.72 -16.38 -7.73
CA ALA A 125 9.66 -15.53 -7.21
C ALA A 125 9.36 -15.83 -5.73
N GLU A 126 9.32 -17.11 -5.35
CA GLU A 126 9.17 -17.52 -3.95
C GLU A 126 10.34 -17.02 -3.08
N VAL A 127 11.58 -17.19 -3.54
CA VAL A 127 12.77 -16.66 -2.84
C VAL A 127 12.70 -15.14 -2.69
N TYR A 128 12.21 -14.42 -3.71
CA TYR A 128 12.01 -12.98 -3.62
C TYR A 128 11.00 -12.63 -2.52
N CYS A 129 9.84 -13.28 -2.49
CA CYS A 129 8.84 -13.02 -1.45
C CYS A 129 9.36 -13.37 -0.05
N GLN A 130 10.14 -14.45 0.09
CA GLN A 130 10.78 -14.82 1.35
C GLN A 130 11.76 -13.76 1.85
N PHE A 131 12.53 -13.15 0.95
CA PHE A 131 13.42 -12.04 1.30
C PHE A 131 12.65 -10.81 1.85
N GLU A 132 11.41 -10.62 1.41
CA GLU A 132 10.49 -9.58 1.89
C GLU A 132 9.70 -9.97 3.16
N GLY A 133 10.05 -11.10 3.78
CA GLY A 133 9.34 -11.64 4.94
C GLY A 133 7.93 -12.14 4.61
N ALA A 134 7.75 -12.68 3.40
CA ALA A 134 6.49 -13.14 2.84
C ALA A 134 6.66 -14.48 2.11
N ASN A 135 5.61 -14.94 1.45
CA ASN A 135 5.65 -16.05 0.49
C ASN A 135 4.94 -15.62 -0.80
N LEU A 136 5.03 -16.42 -1.86
CA LEU A 136 4.06 -16.29 -2.95
C LEU A 136 2.64 -16.41 -2.40
N ALA A 137 1.72 -15.62 -2.95
CA ALA A 137 0.39 -15.47 -2.37
C ALA A 137 -0.39 -16.79 -2.40
N SER A 138 -0.84 -17.23 -1.23
CA SER A 138 -1.94 -18.18 -1.10
C SER A 138 -3.28 -17.48 -1.20
N ILE A 139 -4.29 -18.14 -1.77
CA ILE A 139 -5.64 -17.57 -1.93
C ILE A 139 -6.68 -18.40 -1.17
N HIS A 140 -7.50 -17.74 -0.37
CA HIS A 140 -8.41 -18.41 0.58
C HIS A 140 -9.89 -18.08 0.44
N SER A 141 -10.26 -17.15 -0.44
CA SER A 141 -11.65 -16.87 -0.73
C SER A 141 -11.83 -16.25 -2.11
N TYR A 142 -13.08 -16.22 -2.56
CA TYR A 142 -13.48 -15.52 -3.78
C TYR A 142 -13.09 -14.04 -3.74
N GLU A 143 -13.34 -13.36 -2.62
CA GLU A 143 -13.04 -11.94 -2.45
C GLU A 143 -11.52 -11.68 -2.47
N GLU A 144 -10.73 -12.56 -1.84
CA GLU A 144 -9.26 -12.47 -1.87
C GLU A 144 -8.72 -12.70 -3.29
N ASN A 145 -9.27 -13.68 -4.01
CA ASN A 145 -8.91 -13.93 -5.41
C ASN A 145 -9.15 -12.68 -6.28
N HIS A 146 -10.34 -12.10 -6.20
CA HIS A 146 -10.68 -10.90 -6.95
C HIS A 146 -9.84 -9.68 -6.58
N PHE A 147 -9.53 -9.52 -5.29
CA PHE A 147 -8.62 -8.48 -4.85
C PHE A 147 -7.23 -8.66 -5.47
N VAL A 148 -6.65 -9.86 -5.39
CA VAL A 148 -5.32 -10.13 -5.97
C VAL A 148 -5.33 -9.95 -7.50
N MET A 149 -6.38 -10.38 -8.20
CA MET A 149 -6.53 -10.11 -9.63
C MET A 149 -6.49 -8.60 -9.91
N SER A 150 -7.20 -7.78 -9.11
CA SER A 150 -7.25 -6.33 -9.30
C SER A 150 -5.88 -5.65 -9.08
N LEU A 151 -5.05 -6.19 -8.18
CA LEU A 151 -3.69 -5.69 -7.95
C LEU A 151 -2.82 -5.81 -9.20
N THR A 152 -2.91 -6.94 -9.93
CA THR A 152 -2.12 -7.17 -11.15
C THR A 152 -2.41 -6.15 -12.27
N ARG A 153 -3.58 -5.52 -12.24
CA ARG A 153 -3.98 -4.48 -13.19
C ARG A 153 -3.43 -3.10 -12.87
N GLY A 154 -3.21 -2.80 -11.60
CA GLY A 154 -2.81 -1.46 -11.15
C GLY A 154 -1.61 -0.94 -11.92
N ASP A 155 -0.54 -1.73 -11.99
CA ASP A 155 0.74 -1.30 -12.56
C ASP A 155 0.90 -1.63 -14.05
N THR A 156 0.20 -2.65 -14.55
CA THR A 156 0.37 -3.13 -15.94
C THR A 156 -0.71 -2.65 -16.91
N HIS A 157 -1.78 -2.04 -16.39
CA HIS A 157 -3.01 -1.74 -17.13
C HIS A 157 -3.69 -2.95 -17.81
N THR A 158 -3.23 -4.17 -17.53
CA THR A 158 -3.73 -5.45 -18.07
C THR A 158 -3.85 -6.49 -16.95
N PHE A 159 -4.27 -7.73 -17.22
CA PHE A 159 -4.26 -8.80 -16.23
C PHE A 159 -3.23 -9.85 -16.65
N PRO A 160 -1.93 -9.62 -16.46
CA PRO A 160 -0.93 -10.58 -16.87
C PRO A 160 -1.12 -11.89 -16.09
N PRO A 161 -0.86 -13.05 -16.72
CA PRO A 161 -0.67 -14.29 -15.96
C PRO A 161 0.40 -14.06 -14.91
N ALA A 162 0.11 -14.43 -13.67
CA ALA A 162 1.00 -14.14 -12.55
C ALA A 162 1.13 -15.36 -11.64
N TRP A 163 2.34 -15.62 -11.14
CA TRP A 163 2.56 -16.67 -10.16
C TRP A 163 1.87 -16.37 -8.84
N ILE A 164 1.25 -17.42 -8.28
CA ILE A 164 0.77 -17.52 -6.91
C ILE A 164 1.39 -18.76 -6.26
N GLY A 165 1.25 -18.92 -4.94
CA GLY A 165 2.06 -19.85 -4.15
C GLY A 165 1.69 -21.33 -4.28
N GLY A 166 0.82 -21.68 -5.21
CA GLY A 166 0.32 -23.05 -5.37
C GLY A 166 1.35 -23.91 -6.08
N PHE A 167 1.58 -25.12 -5.59
CA PHE A 167 2.44 -26.10 -6.24
C PHE A 167 2.03 -27.54 -5.89
N ASP A 168 2.41 -28.50 -6.74
CA ASP A 168 2.23 -29.95 -6.48
C ASP A 168 3.49 -30.79 -6.79
N VAL A 169 4.65 -30.14 -6.96
CA VAL A 169 5.92 -30.80 -7.37
C VAL A 169 6.36 -31.96 -6.45
N ILE A 170 5.94 -31.95 -5.19
CA ILE A 170 6.25 -33.01 -4.21
C ILE A 170 5.42 -34.27 -4.49
N ARG A 171 4.16 -34.09 -4.87
CA ARG A 171 3.20 -35.16 -5.13
C ARG A 171 2.19 -34.66 -6.16
N PRO A 172 2.33 -35.05 -7.44
CA PRO A 172 1.41 -34.64 -8.50
C PRO A 172 -0.05 -34.88 -8.13
N GLY A 173 -0.89 -33.89 -8.40
CA GLY A 173 -2.32 -33.89 -8.05
C GLY A 173 -2.62 -33.56 -6.58
N PHE A 174 -1.61 -33.32 -5.74
CA PHE A 174 -1.77 -32.86 -4.36
C PHE A 174 -1.24 -31.43 -4.20
N TRP A 175 -2.12 -30.47 -4.44
CA TRP A 175 -1.79 -29.04 -4.40
C TRP A 175 -1.63 -28.50 -2.97
N MET A 176 -0.59 -27.69 -2.80
CA MET A 176 -0.22 -27.05 -1.54
C MET A 176 0.14 -25.59 -1.76
N TRP A 177 -0.06 -24.76 -0.74
CA TRP A 177 0.46 -23.39 -0.72
C TRP A 177 1.87 -23.35 -0.12
N SER A 178 2.78 -22.56 -0.69
CA SER A 178 4.17 -22.41 -0.23
C SER A 178 4.30 -21.81 1.17
N ASP A 179 3.31 -21.03 1.60
CA ASP A 179 3.21 -20.47 2.96
C ASP A 179 2.72 -21.47 4.02
N GLY A 180 2.43 -22.72 3.62
CA GLY A 180 1.95 -23.79 4.50
C GLY A 180 0.48 -23.67 4.89
N SER A 181 -0.25 -22.70 4.36
CA SER A 181 -1.69 -22.57 4.56
C SER A 181 -2.48 -23.69 3.87
N LYS A 182 -3.73 -23.85 4.28
CA LYS A 182 -4.59 -24.94 3.80
C LYS A 182 -5.11 -24.66 2.38
N PHE A 183 -5.00 -25.64 1.49
CA PHE A 183 -5.50 -25.58 0.12
C PHE A 183 -6.95 -26.10 0.05
N TYR A 184 -7.93 -25.24 0.41
CA TYR A 184 -9.37 -25.59 0.37
C TYR A 184 -10.22 -24.72 -0.55
N TYR A 185 -9.74 -23.53 -0.91
CA TYR A 185 -10.37 -22.69 -1.91
C TYR A 185 -9.67 -22.92 -3.24
N ASP A 186 -10.46 -23.10 -4.30
CA ASP A 186 -9.94 -23.28 -5.63
C ASP A 186 -10.70 -22.44 -6.67
N TYR A 187 -9.99 -22.12 -7.76
CA TYR A 187 -10.50 -21.32 -8.87
C TYR A 187 -9.93 -21.82 -10.21
N TRP A 188 -9.88 -23.15 -10.39
CA TRP A 188 -9.25 -23.83 -11.52
C TRP A 188 -9.93 -23.54 -12.86
N CYS A 189 -9.11 -23.44 -13.92
CA CYS A 189 -9.57 -23.29 -15.31
C CYS A 189 -10.31 -24.53 -15.83
N ASP A 190 -9.95 -25.72 -15.37
CA ASP A 190 -10.60 -26.98 -15.68
C ASP A 190 -10.42 -28.02 -14.55
N ASP A 191 -11.14 -29.14 -14.68
CA ASP A 191 -11.07 -30.27 -13.75
C ASP A 191 -9.81 -31.16 -13.97
N HIS A 192 -8.95 -30.84 -14.96
CA HIS A 192 -7.77 -31.63 -15.37
C HIS A 192 -6.45 -31.06 -14.80
N HIS A 193 -6.49 -30.45 -13.62
CA HIS A 193 -5.33 -29.88 -12.92
C HIS A 193 -4.40 -30.94 -12.27
N THR A 194 -4.56 -32.22 -12.62
CA THR A 194 -3.85 -33.38 -12.03
C THR A 194 -3.00 -34.17 -13.03
N GLU A 195 -3.15 -33.95 -14.35
CA GLU A 195 -2.52 -34.78 -15.39
C GLU A 195 -1.46 -34.04 -16.23
N ARG A 196 -1.24 -32.76 -15.96
CA ARG A 196 -0.27 -31.94 -16.69
C ARG A 196 1.10 -32.06 -16.03
N ASN A 197 2.16 -32.12 -16.83
CA ASN A 197 3.56 -32.09 -16.36
C ASN A 197 3.97 -30.69 -15.88
N GLU A 198 3.04 -29.98 -15.25
CA GLU A 198 3.07 -28.57 -14.89
C GLU A 198 2.68 -28.45 -13.41
N SER A 199 3.63 -28.03 -12.58
CA SER A 199 3.50 -28.16 -11.12
C SER A 199 3.47 -26.86 -10.33
N CYS A 200 3.43 -25.71 -11.02
CA CYS A 200 3.43 -24.38 -10.40
C CYS A 200 2.20 -23.59 -10.82
N LEU A 201 1.56 -22.90 -9.87
CA LEU A 201 0.24 -22.29 -10.07
C LEU A 201 0.36 -20.83 -10.50
N LYS A 202 -0.28 -20.49 -11.63
CA LYS A 202 -0.50 -19.10 -12.04
C LYS A 202 -1.98 -18.76 -12.04
N MET A 203 -2.29 -17.48 -11.80
CA MET A 203 -3.62 -16.89 -11.97
C MET A 203 -3.75 -16.12 -13.28
N ASN A 204 -4.95 -15.58 -13.54
CA ASN A 204 -5.27 -14.79 -14.74
C ASN A 204 -5.04 -15.57 -16.06
N TYR A 205 -5.39 -16.86 -16.08
CA TYR A 205 -5.29 -17.68 -17.28
C TYR A 205 -6.58 -17.63 -18.12
N GLY A 206 -6.43 -17.44 -19.43
CA GLY A 206 -7.52 -17.45 -20.40
C GLY A 206 -8.49 -16.27 -20.25
N TYR A 207 -9.62 -16.34 -20.96
CA TYR A 207 -10.66 -15.31 -20.89
C TYR A 207 -11.36 -15.25 -19.53
N ASP A 208 -11.49 -16.40 -18.86
CA ASP A 208 -12.15 -16.51 -17.57
C ASP A 208 -11.26 -16.08 -16.40
N MET A 209 -9.99 -15.75 -16.65
CA MET A 209 -9.01 -15.29 -15.65
C MET A 209 -8.82 -16.25 -14.47
N LYS A 210 -8.93 -17.55 -14.76
CA LYS A 210 -8.87 -18.62 -13.76
C LYS A 210 -7.44 -19.03 -13.43
N TRP A 211 -7.27 -19.96 -12.50
CA TRP A 211 -5.97 -20.54 -12.18
C TRP A 211 -5.63 -21.68 -13.14
N ALA A 212 -4.36 -21.78 -13.51
CA ALA A 212 -3.86 -22.88 -14.31
C ALA A 212 -2.50 -23.35 -13.79
N PRO A 213 -2.23 -24.66 -13.83
CA PRO A 213 -0.86 -25.14 -13.69
C PRO A 213 -0.01 -24.60 -14.84
N ASN A 214 1.28 -24.40 -14.59
CA ASN A 214 2.25 -24.10 -15.61
C ASN A 214 3.65 -24.64 -15.25
N ALA A 215 4.52 -24.77 -16.25
CA ALA A 215 5.88 -25.24 -16.04
C ALA A 215 6.66 -24.25 -15.16
N CYS A 216 7.25 -24.75 -14.07
CA CYS A 216 7.88 -23.92 -13.04
C CYS A 216 9.10 -23.11 -13.52
N ASN A 217 9.69 -23.48 -14.65
CA ASN A 217 10.82 -22.79 -15.29
C ASN A 217 10.38 -21.64 -16.21
N GLU A 218 9.08 -21.47 -16.46
CA GLU A 218 8.55 -20.28 -17.13
C GLU A 218 8.68 -19.05 -16.24
N SER A 219 8.82 -17.88 -16.86
CA SER A 219 8.94 -16.61 -16.13
C SER A 219 7.65 -15.80 -16.22
N HIS A 220 7.05 -15.52 -15.07
CA HIS A 220 5.86 -14.67 -14.95
C HIS A 220 6.07 -13.60 -13.88
N PRO A 221 5.38 -12.45 -13.97
CA PRO A 221 5.11 -11.59 -12.83
C PRO A 221 4.50 -12.38 -11.67
N PHE A 222 4.49 -11.85 -10.46
CA PHE A 222 4.06 -12.63 -9.30
C PHE A 222 3.50 -11.78 -8.17
N VAL A 223 2.75 -12.42 -7.28
CA VAL A 223 2.17 -11.76 -6.10
C VAL A 223 2.76 -12.36 -4.84
N CYS A 224 3.33 -11.52 -3.98
CA CYS A 224 3.72 -11.90 -2.63
C CYS A 224 2.58 -11.62 -1.64
N ALA A 225 2.50 -12.42 -0.57
CA ALA A 225 1.59 -12.19 0.54
C ALA A 225 2.24 -12.47 1.90
N LYS A 226 1.91 -11.67 2.91
CA LYS A 226 2.24 -11.93 4.32
C LYS A 226 1.07 -11.63 5.23
N ARG A 227 1.03 -12.31 6.36
CA ARG A 227 0.11 -11.98 7.43
C ARG A 227 0.59 -10.71 8.11
N ILE A 228 -0.38 -9.94 8.60
CA ILE A 228 -0.13 -8.83 9.50
C ILE A 228 -0.23 -9.34 10.92
#